data_AF-A0A147KEX6-F1
#
_entry.id   AF-A0A147KEX6-F1
#
_cell.length_a   1.000
_cell.length_b   1.000
_cell.length_c   1.000
_cell.angle_alpha   90.00
_cell.angle_beta   90.00
_cell.angle_gamma   90.00
#
_symmetry.space_group_name_H-M   'P 1'
#
loop_
_entity.id
_entity.type
_entity.pdbx_description
1 polymer ?
#
loop_
_entity_poly.entity_id
_entity_poly.type
_entity_poly.pdbx_seq_one_letter_code
_entity_poly.pdbx_strand_id
1 'polypeptide(L)' 'MPDEFVTLYAGPLDGLTVTRAHLESLVQDYGTERFLFLTHCGASGLYQETGERWTYATPHLLNDEEETP' A
#
# COMPACT_ATOMS: atom_id res chain seq x y z
N MET A 1 4.45 -18.76 3.48
CA MET A 1 3.75 -18.99 2.20
C MET A 1 4.54 -18.28 1.11
N PRO A 2 4.54 -18.72 -0.16
CA PRO A 2 5.21 -17.98 -1.22
C PRO A 2 4.64 -16.56 -1.28
N ASP A 3 5.52 -15.59 -1.47
CA ASP A 3 5.16 -14.18 -1.56
C ASP A 3 4.38 -13.95 -2.85
N GLU A 4 3.08 -13.61 -2.72
CA GLU A 4 2.17 -13.47 -3.85
C GLU A 4 2.27 -12.04 -4.40
N PHE A 5 2.38 -11.90 -5.73
CA PHE A 5 2.36 -10.60 -6.38
C PHE A 5 0.93 -10.09 -6.52
N VAL A 6 0.73 -8.81 -6.18
CA VAL A 6 -0.53 -8.10 -6.27
C VAL A 6 -0.33 -6.86 -7.11
N THR A 7 -1.16 -6.71 -8.15
CA THR A 7 -1.21 -5.48 -8.95
C THR A 7 -2.29 -4.56 -8.39
N LEU A 8 -1.92 -3.31 -8.14
CA LEU A 8 -2.84 -2.25 -7.74
C LEU A 8 -3.51 -1.67 -8.99
N TYR A 9 -4.82 -1.46 -8.92
CA TYR A 9 -5.66 -0.99 -10.02
C TYR A 9 -6.50 0.24 -9.62
N ALA A 10 -6.15 0.88 -8.51
CA ALA A 10 -6.93 1.98 -7.95
C ALA A 10 -6.03 3.05 -7.35
N GLY A 11 -6.37 4.31 -7.65
CA GLY A 11 -5.68 5.48 -7.12
C GLY A 11 -4.36 5.80 -7.84
N PRO A 12 -3.47 6.60 -7.20
CA PRO A 12 -2.18 7.01 -7.75
C PRO A 12 -1.20 5.88 -8.03
N LEU A 13 -1.47 4.67 -7.51
CA LEU A 13 -0.63 3.48 -7.60
C LEU A 13 -1.08 2.49 -8.69
N ASP A 14 -2.03 2.90 -9.55
CA ASP A 14 -2.55 2.06 -10.63
C ASP A 14 -1.43 1.47 -11.51
N GLY A 15 -1.54 0.19 -11.82
CA GLY A 15 -0.58 -0.58 -12.62
C GLY A 15 0.65 -1.07 -11.85
N LEU A 16 0.84 -0.66 -10.60
CA LEU A 16 1.99 -1.09 -9.82
C LEU A 16 1.82 -2.50 -9.30
N THR A 17 2.84 -3.34 -9.52
CA THR A 17 2.90 -4.70 -8.99
C THR A 17 3.86 -4.75 -7.81
N VAL A 18 3.33 -5.06 -6.63
CA VAL A 18 4.07 -5.22 -5.38
C VAL A 18 3.80 -6.59 -4.81
N THR A 19 4.61 -7.03 -3.84
CA THR A 19 4.33 -8.29 -3.17
C THR A 19 3.38 -8.08 -1.99
N ARG A 20 2.63 -9.14 -1.67
CA ARG A 20 1.72 -9.14 -0.53
C ARG A 20 2.48 -8.92 0.78
N ALA A 21 3.66 -9.54 0.95
CA ALA A 21 4.48 -9.29 2.13
C ALA A 21 4.93 -7.84 2.24
N HIS A 22 5.22 -7.18 1.10
CA HIS A 22 5.56 -5.75 1.10
C HIS A 22 4.37 -4.89 1.56
N LEU A 23 3.15 -5.17 1.06
CA LEU A 23 1.93 -4.52 1.55
C LEU A 23 1.68 -4.75 3.05
N GLU A 24 1.87 -5.99 3.51
CA GLU A 24 1.73 -6.33 4.93
C GLU A 24 2.79 -5.64 5.79
N SER A 25 4.00 -5.46 5.28
CA SER A 25 5.08 -4.71 5.94
C SER A 25 4.73 -3.22 6.05
N LEU A 26 4.19 -2.61 5.00
CA LEU A 26 3.77 -1.20 5.01
C LEU A 26 2.68 -0.94 6.06
N VAL A 27 1.75 -1.89 6.23
CA VAL A 27 0.73 -1.82 7.30
C VAL A 27 1.36 -1.90 8.69
N GLN A 28 2.52 -2.54 8.85
CA GLN A 28 3.21 -2.69 10.14
C GLN A 28 4.20 -1.56 10.45
N ASP A 29 4.88 -1.01 9.45
CA ASP A 29 6.03 -0.11 9.64
C ASP A 29 5.63 1.35 9.91
N TYR A 30 4.52 1.83 9.32
CA TYR A 30 4.12 3.24 9.38
C TYR A 30 3.42 3.70 10.68
N GLY A 31 3.67 3.04 11.82
CA GLY A 31 3.33 3.55 13.15
C GLY A 31 1.86 4.01 13.33
N THR A 32 1.65 5.31 13.58
CA THR A 32 0.32 5.92 13.80
C THR A 32 -0.56 6.00 12.55
N GLU A 33 0.01 5.80 11.36
CA GLU A 33 -0.73 5.85 10.11
C GLU A 33 -1.29 4.47 9.79
N ARG A 34 -2.58 4.42 9.50
CA ARG A 34 -3.26 3.15 9.18
C ARG A 34 -3.34 2.98 7.69
N PHE A 35 -2.76 1.89 7.21
CA PHE A 35 -2.89 1.44 5.83
C PHE A 35 -3.90 0.30 5.74
N LEU A 36 -4.69 0.31 4.67
CA LEU A 36 -5.68 -0.71 4.40
C LEU A 36 -5.58 -1.13 2.94
N PHE A 37 -5.40 -2.42 2.74
CA PHE A 37 -5.48 -3.05 1.43
C PHE A 37 -6.90 -3.59 1.19
N LEU A 38 -7.54 -3.15 0.10
CA LEU A 38 -8.87 -3.62 -0.29
C LEU A 38 -8.87 -4.09 -1.73
N THR A 39 -9.55 -5.21 -1.97
CA THR A 39 -9.88 -5.70 -3.31
C THR A 39 -11.38 -5.62 -3.50
N HIS A 40 -11.83 -4.86 -4.50
CA HIS A 40 -13.25 -4.73 -4.85
C HIS A 40 -13.43 -4.98 -6.35
N CYS A 41 -14.32 -5.92 -6.71
CA CYS A 41 -14.60 -6.31 -8.10
C CYS A 41 -13.35 -6.64 -8.94
N GLY A 42 -12.30 -7.19 -8.32
CA GLY A 42 -11.03 -7.52 -8.99
C GLY A 42 -10.04 -6.37 -9.11
N ALA A 43 -10.41 -5.16 -8.70
CA ALA A 43 -9.49 -4.04 -8.56
C ALA A 43 -8.96 -3.98 -7.12
N SER A 44 -7.64 -4.04 -6.97
CA SER A 44 -6.96 -3.93 -5.68
C SER A 44 -6.42 -2.52 -5.48
N GLY A 45 -6.54 -1.98 -4.28
CA GLY A 45 -6.07 -0.63 -3.95
C GLY A 45 -5.49 -0.55 -2.54
N LEU A 46 -4.51 0.33 -2.37
CA LEU A 46 -3.95 0.67 -1.07
C LEU A 46 -4.51 2.02 -0.61
N TYR A 47 -4.98 2.05 0.62
CA TYR A 47 -5.59 3.22 1.25
C TYR A 47 -4.82 3.61 2.51
N GLN A 48 -4.79 4.90 2.78
CA GLN A 48 -4.19 5.51 3.97
C GLN A 48 -5.26 6.29 4.74
N GLU A 49 -5.30 6.15 6.05
CA GLU A 49 -6.13 6.97 6.92
C GLU A 49 -5.44 8.31 7.21
N THR A 50 -6.05 9.41 6.79
CA THR A 50 -5.60 10.78 7.08
C THR A 50 -6.74 11.53 7.75
N GLY A 51 -6.56 11.89 9.03
CA GLY A 51 -7.56 12.68 9.78
C GLY A 51 -8.96 12.08 9.72
N GLU A 52 -9.08 10.77 10.03
CA GLU A 52 -10.33 9.98 10.03
C GLU A 52 -10.94 9.69 8.64
N ARG A 53 -10.24 10.02 7.55
CA ARG A 53 -10.67 9.71 6.18
C ARG A 53 -9.72 8.74 5.50
N TRP A 54 -10.27 7.72 4.87
CA TRP A 54 -9.52 6.83 3.99
C TRP A 54 -9.37 7.47 2.60
N THR A 55 -8.12 7.62 2.16
CA THR A 55 -7.76 8.13 0.84
C THR A 55 -6.81 7.15 0.15
N TYR A 56 -6.64 7.25 -1.16
CA TYR A 56 -5.68 6.40 -1.85
C TYR A 56 -4.25 6.72 -1.43
N ALA A 57 -3.46 5.68 -1.15
CA ALA A 57 -2.06 5.85 -0.85
C ALA A 57 -1.30 6.43 -2.05
N THR A 58 -0.27 7.20 -1.74
CA THR A 58 0.56 7.92 -2.70
C THR A 58 1.81 7.10 -3.08
N PRO A 59 2.42 7.35 -4.26
CA PRO A 59 3.61 6.63 -4.71
C PRO A 59 4.83 6.78 -3.80
N HIS A 60 4.92 7.89 -3.05
CA HIS A 60 6.05 8.11 -2.15
C HIS A 60 6.13 7.04 -1.05
N LEU A 61 5.00 6.41 -0.70
CA LEU A 61 4.92 5.38 0.34
C LEU A 61 5.66 4.08 -0.03
N LEU A 62 5.86 3.86 -1.33
CA LEU A 62 6.48 2.65 -1.87
C LEU A 62 7.93 2.89 -2.29
N ASN A 63 8.39 4.14 -2.18
CA ASN A 63 9.71 4.57 -2.60
C ASN A 63 10.69 4.69 -1.43
N ASP A 64 10.30 4.30 -0.21
CA ASP A 64 11.20 4.18 0.94
C ASP A 64 12.12 2.94 0.79
N GLU A 65 12.91 2.91 -0.28
CA GLU A 65 14.23 2.27 -0.24
C GLU A 65 15.23 3.33 0.26
N GLU A 66 15.54 3.25 1.56
CA GLU A 66 16.80 3.70 2.19
C GLU A 66 17.16 5.20 2.13
N GLU A 67 16.80 5.96 3.18
CA GLU A 67 17.65 7.09 3.61
C GLU A 67 17.74 7.12 5.15
N THR A 68 18.51 6.18 5.70
CA THR A 68 19.12 6.32 7.04
C THR A 68 20.38 7.20 6.92
N PRO A 69 20.44 8.38 7.55
CA PRO A 69 21.71 9.01 7.91
C PRO A 69 22.35 8.35 9.14
#